data_AF-A0A699Y9F0-F1
#
_entry.id   AF-A0A699Y9F0-F1
#
_cell.length_a   1.000
_cell.length_b   1.000
_cell.length_c   1.000
_cell.angle_alpha   90.00
_cell.angle_beta   90.00
_cell.angle_gamma   90.00
#
_symmetry.space_group_name_H-M   'P 1'
#
loop_
_entity.id
_entity.type
_entity.pdbx_description
1 polymer ?
#
loop_
_entity_poly.entity_id
_entity_poly.type
_entity_poly.pdbx_seq_one_letter_code
_entity_poly.pdbx_strand_id
1 'polypeptide(L)'
;MLRLTGVLLSYLGLGYHWAIDFWRFVAYTMLLLPGFLPMIVFYFFSPRVIRNVAYGSGPRQTLDWYLPRHGKPCQRYPVVIYVTGGAWSIGYKAWGAILAERLSAAGALVATIDYRNFPQGNALDMLQDVNTGISWICSQVKRCHPAALP
;
A
#
# COMPACT_ATOMS: atom_id res chain seq x y z
N MET A 1 7.34 51.88 16.14
CA MET A 1 6.88 50.51 16.46
C MET A 1 7.31 49.46 15.43
N LEU A 2 7.14 49.67 14.11
CA LEU A 2 7.53 48.70 13.07
C LEU A 2 8.99 48.21 13.09
N ARG A 3 9.94 49.06 13.51
CA ARG A 3 11.38 48.73 13.52
C ARG A 3 11.74 47.66 14.57
N LEU A 4 11.06 47.67 15.72
CA LEU A 4 11.24 46.67 16.78
C LEU A 4 10.56 45.34 16.43
N THR A 5 9.41 45.40 15.76
CA THR A 5 8.68 44.21 15.29
C THR A 5 9.48 43.44 14.24
N GLY A 6 10.10 44.13 13.28
CA GLY A 6 10.98 43.50 12.28
C GLY A 6 12.22 42.84 12.90
N VAL A 7 12.81 43.46 13.92
CA VAL A 7 13.97 42.91 14.64
C VAL A 7 13.54 41.68 15.47
N LEU A 8 12.42 41.73 16.18
CA LEU A 8 11.89 40.56 16.92
C LEU A 8 11.52 39.39 16.00
N LEU A 9 10.92 39.66 14.83
CA LEU A 9 10.64 38.64 13.80
C LEU A 9 11.94 37.99 13.28
N SER A 10 13.01 38.78 13.16
CA SER A 10 14.32 38.27 12.74
C SER A 10 14.98 37.39 13.81
N TYR A 11 14.82 37.72 15.10
CA TYR A 11 15.33 36.91 16.23
C TYR A 11 14.57 35.59 16.43
N LEU A 12 13.32 35.50 16.01
CA LEU A 12 12.55 34.25 15.98
C LEU A 12 13.01 33.28 14.87
N GLY A 13 13.97 33.65 14.02
CA GLY A 13 14.47 32.77 12.93
C GLY A 13 13.42 32.42 11.87
N LEU A 14 12.25 33.08 11.91
CA LEU A 14 11.01 32.68 11.23
C LEU A 14 11.00 32.94 9.71
N GLY A 15 11.90 33.76 9.17
CA GLY A 15 11.82 34.20 7.77
C GLY A 15 12.51 33.26 6.79
N TYR A 16 13.84 33.23 6.83
CA TYR A 16 14.63 32.63 5.75
C TYR A 16 14.89 31.12 5.94
N HIS A 17 15.03 30.65 7.19
CA HIS A 17 15.19 29.22 7.46
C HIS A 17 13.95 28.42 7.06
N TRP A 18 12.76 28.88 7.43
CA TRP A 18 11.49 28.27 7.03
C TRP A 18 11.29 28.26 5.52
N ALA A 19 11.68 29.36 4.83
CA ALA A 19 11.65 29.40 3.38
C ALA A 19 12.63 28.38 2.76
N ILE A 20 13.86 28.28 3.27
CA ILE A 20 14.84 27.29 2.81
C ILE A 20 14.33 25.87 3.06
N ASP A 21 13.83 25.57 4.25
CA ASP A 21 13.32 24.23 4.59
C ASP A 21 12.06 23.87 3.78
N PHE A 22 11.19 24.83 3.49
CA PHE A 22 10.09 24.67 2.55
C PHE A 22 10.60 24.32 1.15
N TRP A 23 11.57 25.06 0.62
CA TRP A 23 12.14 24.78 -0.71
C TRP A 23 12.90 23.45 -0.75
N ARG A 24 13.58 23.07 0.34
CA ARG A 24 14.22 21.75 0.47
C ARG A 24 13.19 20.63 0.47
N PHE A 25 12.06 20.81 1.17
CA PHE A 25 10.95 19.87 1.13
C PHE A 25 10.35 19.76 -0.27
N VAL A 26 10.08 20.88 -0.94
CA VAL A 26 9.57 20.88 -2.32
C VAL A 26 10.54 20.18 -3.27
N ALA A 27 11.84 20.49 -3.21
CA ALA A 27 12.85 19.86 -4.04
C ALA A 27 12.96 18.35 -3.76
N TYR A 28 12.92 17.94 -2.50
CA TYR A 28 12.92 16.53 -2.10
C TYR A 28 11.69 15.78 -2.62
N THR A 29 10.50 16.37 -2.46
CA THR A 29 9.24 15.80 -2.97
C THR A 29 9.25 15.70 -4.49
N MET A 30 9.70 16.74 -5.19
CA MET A 30 9.83 16.73 -6.66
C MET A 30 10.82 15.68 -7.16
N LEU A 31 11.90 15.43 -6.42
CA LEU A 31 12.87 14.39 -6.75
C LEU A 31 12.29 12.98 -6.58
N LEU A 32 11.47 12.75 -5.56
CA LEU A 32 10.86 11.45 -5.29
C LEU A 32 9.63 11.16 -6.16
N LEU A 33 8.88 12.19 -6.55
CA LEU A 33 7.58 12.06 -7.23
C LEU A 33 7.63 11.17 -8.48
N PRO A 34 8.61 11.29 -9.39
CA PRO A 34 8.70 10.44 -10.58
C PRO A 34 8.81 8.94 -10.26
N GLY A 35 9.35 8.56 -9.10
CA GLY A 35 9.45 7.17 -8.66
C GLY A 35 8.13 6.60 -8.16
N PHE A 36 7.35 7.40 -7.43
CA PHE A 36 6.08 6.96 -6.84
C PHE A 36 4.87 7.19 -7.74
N LEU A 37 4.92 8.15 -8.66
CA LEU A 37 3.79 8.50 -9.52
C LEU A 37 3.32 7.31 -10.40
N PRO A 38 4.19 6.56 -11.09
CA PRO A 38 3.77 5.39 -11.85
C PRO A 38 3.10 4.32 -10.99
N MET A 39 3.58 4.12 -9.76
CA MET A 39 2.98 3.19 -8.80
C MET A 39 1.57 3.62 -8.42
N ILE A 40 1.37 4.90 -8.10
CA ILE A 40 0.05 5.44 -7.75
C ILE A 40 -0.90 5.26 -8.93
N VAL A 41 -0.48 5.63 -10.14
CA VAL A 41 -1.28 5.46 -11.35
C VAL A 41 -1.64 3.99 -11.58
N PHE A 42 -0.66 3.09 -11.46
CA PHE A 42 -0.89 1.65 -11.56
C PHE A 42 -1.91 1.14 -10.54
N TYR A 43 -1.75 1.50 -9.27
CA TYR A 43 -2.62 1.01 -8.19
C TYR A 43 -4.08 1.43 -8.37
N PHE A 44 -4.35 2.67 -8.80
CA PHE A 44 -5.71 3.18 -8.92
C PHE A 44 -6.38 2.86 -10.26
N PHE A 45 -5.63 2.91 -11.37
CA PHE A 45 -6.20 2.87 -12.72
C PHE A 45 -5.98 1.55 -13.46
N SER A 46 -5.15 0.64 -12.95
CA SER A 46 -4.96 -0.66 -13.60
C SER A 46 -6.17 -1.56 -13.39
N PRO A 47 -6.80 -2.09 -14.45
CA PRO A 47 -7.91 -3.04 -14.32
C PRO A 47 -7.46 -4.40 -13.76
N ARG A 48 -6.15 -4.63 -13.66
CA ARG A 48 -5.55 -5.85 -13.10
C ARG A 48 -5.46 -5.81 -11.57
N VAL A 49 -5.85 -4.71 -10.94
CA VAL A 49 -5.84 -4.55 -9.48
C VAL A 49 -7.27 -4.57 -8.97
N ILE A 50 -7.69 -5.71 -8.43
CA ILE A 50 -9.00 -5.83 -7.78
C ILE A 50 -8.81 -5.41 -6.33
N ARG A 51 -9.30 -4.22 -5.99
CA ARG A 51 -9.08 -3.60 -4.68
C ARG A 51 -10.21 -3.91 -3.70
N ASN A 52 -9.88 -3.90 -2.41
CA ASN A 52 -10.82 -3.97 -1.29
C ASN A 52 -11.68 -5.24 -1.26
N VAL A 53 -11.09 -6.37 -1.60
CA VAL A 53 -11.76 -7.67 -1.48
C VAL A 53 -11.80 -8.08 -0.02
N ALA A 54 -13.00 -8.16 0.56
CA ALA A 54 -13.18 -8.54 1.95
C ALA A 54 -12.91 -10.04 2.16
N TYR A 55 -12.06 -10.36 3.13
CA TYR A 55 -11.83 -11.74 3.58
C TYR A 55 -12.40 -12.00 4.98
N GLY A 56 -12.80 -10.94 5.69
CA GLY A 56 -13.42 -10.99 7.01
C GLY A 56 -14.41 -9.84 7.22
N SER A 57 -14.95 -9.73 8.44
CA SER A 57 -15.97 -8.73 8.80
C SER A 57 -15.41 -7.37 9.18
N GLY A 58 -14.11 -7.29 9.53
CA GLY A 58 -13.47 -6.05 9.95
C GLY A 58 -13.22 -5.09 8.77
N PRO A 59 -13.20 -3.77 9.01
CA PRO A 59 -13.02 -2.77 7.95
C PRO A 59 -11.67 -2.87 7.25
N ARG A 60 -10.64 -3.36 7.96
CA ARG A 60 -9.29 -3.60 7.42
C ARG A 60 -9.04 -5.06 7.06
N GLN A 61 -10.00 -5.96 7.26
CA GLN A 61 -9.89 -7.37 6.84
C GLN A 61 -10.21 -7.48 5.34
N THR A 62 -9.42 -6.76 4.55
CA THR A 62 -9.53 -6.70 3.10
C THR A 62 -8.17 -6.96 2.46
N LEU A 63 -8.17 -7.34 1.20
CA LEU A 63 -6.97 -7.53 0.41
C LEU A 63 -7.15 -6.97 -1.00
N ASP A 64 -6.04 -6.80 -1.70
CA ASP A 64 -6.05 -6.45 -3.12
C ASP A 64 -5.41 -7.59 -3.92
N TRP A 65 -6.06 -7.97 -5.03
CA TRP A 65 -5.52 -8.92 -5.99
C TRP A 65 -4.80 -8.21 -7.12
N TYR A 66 -3.65 -8.73 -7.52
CA TYR A 66 -2.90 -8.30 -8.69
C TYR A 66 -2.83 -9.47 -9.66
N LEU A 67 -3.58 -9.34 -10.75
CA LEU A 67 -3.73 -10.39 -11.75
C LEU A 67 -2.50 -10.47 -12.67
N PRO A 68 -2.04 -11.68 -13.03
CA PRO A 68 -0.97 -11.88 -14.00
C PRO A 68 -1.22 -11.13 -15.31
N ARG A 69 -0.18 -10.50 -15.89
CA ARG A 69 -0.32 -9.78 -17.19
C ARG A 69 -0.64 -10.72 -18.35
N HIS A 70 -0.08 -11.92 -18.32
CA HIS A 70 -0.19 -12.92 -19.36
C HIS A 70 -0.67 -14.20 -18.72
N GLY A 71 -1.84 -14.67 -19.15
CA GLY A 71 -2.48 -15.79 -18.52
C GLY A 71 -3.66 -16.28 -19.33
N LYS A 72 -3.73 -17.59 -19.56
CA LYS A 72 -4.89 -18.20 -20.20
C LYS A 72 -6.01 -18.37 -19.17
N PRO A 73 -7.28 -18.15 -19.55
CA PRO A 73 -8.37 -18.75 -18.80
C PRO A 73 -8.12 -20.26 -18.84
N CYS A 74 -7.92 -20.92 -17.71
CA CYS A 74 -7.48 -22.31 -17.74
C CYS A 74 -6.24 -22.68 -16.90
N GLN A 75 -5.41 -21.70 -16.51
CA GLN A 75 -4.07 -21.96 -15.97
C GLN A 75 -3.95 -21.75 -14.45
N ARG A 76 -3.24 -22.66 -13.77
CA ARG A 76 -2.80 -22.46 -12.37
C ARG A 76 -1.64 -21.48 -12.35
N TYR A 77 -1.76 -20.42 -11.55
CA TYR A 77 -0.70 -19.45 -11.32
C TYR A 77 -0.03 -19.71 -9.96
N PRO A 78 1.30 -19.49 -9.83
CA PRO A 78 1.91 -19.39 -8.51
C PRO A 78 1.27 -18.21 -7.77
N VAL A 79 0.91 -18.43 -6.50
CA VAL A 79 0.26 -17.42 -5.67
C VAL A 79 1.26 -16.89 -4.66
N VAL A 80 1.43 -15.57 -4.63
CA VAL A 80 2.27 -14.88 -3.64
C VAL A 80 1.37 -14.08 -2.71
N ILE A 81 1.51 -14.32 -1.41
CA ILE A 81 0.81 -13.55 -0.38
C ILE A 81 1.79 -12.57 0.23
N TYR A 82 1.51 -11.28 0.08
CA TYR A 82 2.26 -10.20 0.69
C TYR A 82 1.54 -9.69 1.93
N VAL A 83 2.27 -9.63 3.04
CA VAL A 83 1.82 -9.06 4.31
C VAL A 83 2.71 -7.84 4.57
N THR A 84 2.09 -6.66 4.68
CA THR A 84 2.84 -5.43 4.92
C THR A 84 3.51 -5.46 6.30
N GLY A 85 4.72 -4.92 6.39
CA GLY A 85 5.36 -4.59 7.67
C GLY A 85 4.89 -3.23 8.21
N GLY A 86 5.64 -2.69 9.17
CA GLY A 86 5.35 -1.40 9.83
C GLY A 86 5.20 -1.48 11.35
N ALA A 87 5.86 -2.45 11.98
CA ALA A 87 5.88 -2.65 13.43
C ALA A 87 4.48 -2.67 14.08
N TRP A 88 3.49 -3.24 13.37
CA TRP A 88 2.10 -3.37 13.83
C TRP A 88 1.37 -2.04 14.08
N SER A 89 2.00 -0.90 13.80
CA SER A 89 1.49 0.45 14.09
C SER A 89 1.12 1.21 12.82
N ILE A 90 1.95 1.05 11.79
CA ILE A 90 1.72 1.59 10.45
C ILE A 90 1.69 0.46 9.43
N GLY A 91 1.23 0.75 8.23
CA GLY A 91 1.16 -0.22 7.16
C GLY A 91 -0.19 -0.15 6.45
N TYR A 92 -0.15 -0.36 5.14
CA TYR A 92 -1.33 -0.46 4.31
C TYR A 92 -1.02 -1.37 3.11
N LYS A 93 -1.99 -2.17 2.69
CA LYS A 93 -1.85 -3.13 1.57
C LYS A 93 -1.30 -2.52 0.26
N ALA A 94 -1.56 -1.24 -0.02
CA ALA A 94 -1.05 -0.56 -1.21
C ALA A 94 0.48 -0.38 -1.20
N TRP A 95 1.15 -0.45 -0.05
CA TRP A 95 2.61 -0.35 0.03
C TRP A 95 3.30 -1.51 -0.69
N GLY A 96 2.61 -2.65 -0.85
CA GLY A 96 3.07 -3.78 -1.64
C GLY A 96 2.87 -3.63 -3.16
N ALA A 97 2.26 -2.54 -3.66
CA ALA A 97 1.84 -2.46 -5.06
C ALA A 97 3.00 -2.55 -6.06
N ILE A 98 4.18 -1.99 -5.76
CA ILE A 98 5.36 -2.08 -6.64
C ILE A 98 5.82 -3.54 -6.75
N LEU A 99 5.93 -4.23 -5.61
CA LEU A 99 6.33 -5.64 -5.57
C LEU A 99 5.29 -6.49 -6.30
N ALA A 100 4.01 -6.25 -6.04
CA ALA A 100 2.92 -6.97 -6.66
C ALA A 100 2.85 -6.74 -8.17
N GLU A 101 3.14 -5.52 -8.66
CA GLU A 101 3.24 -5.23 -10.09
C GLU A 101 4.35 -6.07 -10.74
N ARG A 102 5.53 -6.12 -10.14
CA ARG A 102 6.67 -6.86 -10.71
C ARG A 102 6.42 -8.37 -10.74
N LEU A 103 5.88 -8.91 -9.65
CA LEU A 103 5.55 -10.34 -9.56
C LEU A 103 4.38 -10.74 -10.46
N SER A 104 3.35 -9.90 -10.59
CA SER A 104 2.25 -10.14 -11.52
C SER A 104 2.65 -10.01 -12.98
N ALA A 105 3.59 -9.11 -13.30
CA ALA A 105 4.22 -9.06 -14.61
C ALA A 105 5.03 -10.33 -14.91
N ALA A 106 5.61 -10.97 -13.89
CA ALA A 106 6.31 -12.24 -14.01
C ALA A 106 5.38 -13.48 -14.03
N GLY A 107 4.06 -13.29 -14.00
CA GLY A 107 3.07 -14.37 -14.13
C GLY A 107 2.55 -14.93 -12.81
N ALA A 108 2.81 -14.30 -11.67
CA ALA A 108 2.26 -14.71 -10.38
C ALA A 108 0.95 -13.98 -10.06
N LEU A 109 0.03 -14.68 -9.40
CA LEU A 109 -1.13 -14.04 -8.77
C LEU A 109 -0.69 -13.52 -7.41
N VAL A 110 -0.81 -12.22 -7.16
CA VAL A 110 -0.36 -11.63 -5.89
C VAL A 110 -1.55 -11.13 -5.09
N ALA A 111 -1.61 -11.50 -3.81
CA ALA A 111 -2.55 -10.97 -2.84
C ALA A 111 -1.82 -10.11 -1.82
N THR A 112 -2.18 -8.84 -1.68
CA THR A 112 -1.69 -7.97 -0.61
C THR A 112 -2.74 -7.86 0.48
N ILE A 113 -2.48 -8.45 1.66
CA ILE A 113 -3.41 -8.45 2.79
C ILE A 113 -3.27 -7.13 3.57
N ASP A 114 -4.41 -6.53 3.91
CA ASP A 114 -4.51 -5.52 4.97
C ASP A 114 -4.99 -6.16 6.26
N TYR A 115 -4.61 -5.58 7.39
CA TYR A 115 -5.00 -6.06 8.72
C TYR A 115 -5.15 -4.85 9.66
N ARG A 116 -5.75 -5.06 10.85
CA ARG A 116 -5.89 -3.98 11.85
C ARG A 116 -4.53 -3.51 12.35
N ASN A 117 -4.33 -2.21 12.59
CA ASN A 117 -3.10 -1.71 13.21
C ASN A 117 -3.35 -1.37 14.69
N PHE A 118 -2.27 -1.13 15.44
CA PHE A 118 -2.34 -0.49 16.74
C PHE A 118 -2.77 0.99 16.57
N PRO A 119 -3.62 1.55 17.46
CA PRO A 119 -4.16 0.97 18.69
C PRO A 119 -5.47 0.20 18.54
N GLN A 120 -5.98 -0.03 17.32
CA GLN A 120 -7.28 -0.69 17.10
C GLN A 120 -7.26 -2.20 17.40
N GLY A 121 -6.08 -2.81 17.49
CA GLY A 121 -5.87 -4.19 17.93
C GLY A 121 -4.49 -4.38 18.56
N ASN A 122 -4.29 -5.52 19.19
CA ASN A 122 -2.97 -5.96 19.68
C ASN A 122 -2.29 -6.90 18.67
N ALA A 123 -1.04 -7.27 18.91
CA ALA A 123 -0.28 -8.12 17.97
C ALA A 123 -0.95 -9.49 17.69
N LEU A 124 -1.69 -10.06 18.64
CA LEU A 124 -2.41 -11.32 18.43
C LEU A 124 -3.61 -11.14 17.51
N ASP A 125 -4.35 -10.03 17.65
CA ASP A 125 -5.45 -9.69 16.75
C ASP A 125 -4.97 -9.56 15.30
N MET A 126 -3.81 -8.94 15.10
CA MET A 126 -3.21 -8.75 13.78
C MET A 126 -2.71 -10.07 13.20
N LEU A 127 -2.09 -10.92 14.02
CA LEU A 127 -1.72 -12.27 13.61
C LEU A 127 -2.95 -13.09 13.20
N GLN A 128 -4.05 -12.97 13.94
CA GLN A 128 -5.31 -13.62 13.61
C GLN A 128 -5.90 -13.10 12.28
N ASP A 129 -5.85 -11.79 12.05
CA ASP A 129 -6.29 -11.18 10.78
C ASP A 129 -5.49 -11.72 9.60
N VAL A 130 -4.16 -11.79 9.74
CA VAL A 130 -3.26 -12.31 8.70
C VAL A 130 -3.52 -13.79 8.45
N ASN A 131 -3.66 -14.60 9.50
CA ASN A 131 -3.95 -16.03 9.37
C ASN A 131 -5.30 -16.28 8.69
N THR A 132 -6.32 -15.48 9.05
CA THR A 132 -7.65 -15.53 8.43
C THR A 132 -7.57 -15.17 6.95
N GLY A 133 -6.81 -14.12 6.60
CA GLY A 133 -6.58 -13.72 5.21
C GLY A 133 -5.87 -14.79 4.39
N ILE A 134 -4.82 -15.41 4.93
CA ILE A 134 -4.10 -16.52 4.27
C ILE A 134 -5.03 -17.72 4.05
N SER A 135 -5.78 -18.12 5.07
CA SER A 135 -6.74 -19.22 4.97
C SER A 135 -7.81 -18.94 3.90
N TRP A 136 -8.34 -17.72 3.88
CA TRP A 136 -9.32 -17.28 2.89
C TRP A 136 -8.73 -17.34 1.48
N ILE A 137 -7.53 -16.80 1.25
CA ILE A 137 -6.82 -16.85 -0.05
C ILE A 137 -6.65 -18.30 -0.51
N CYS A 138 -6.14 -19.18 0.36
CA CYS A 138 -5.97 -20.59 0.05
C CYS A 138 -7.30 -21.25 -0.33
N SER A 139 -8.41 -20.89 0.33
CA SER A 139 -9.74 -21.39 -0.02
C SER A 139 -10.25 -20.89 -1.37
N GLN A 140 -9.92 -19.64 -1.75
CA GLN A 140 -10.30 -19.06 -3.04
C GLN A 140 -9.50 -19.71 -4.17
N VAL A 141 -8.19 -19.82 -4.01
CA VAL A 141 -7.30 -20.45 -5.01
C VAL A 141 -7.67 -21.92 -5.24
N LYS A 142 -8.08 -22.65 -4.19
CA LYS A 142 -8.61 -24.03 -4.32
C LYS A 142 -9.94 -24.08 -5.09
N ARG A 143 -10.81 -23.09 -4.89
CA ARG A 143 -12.14 -23.00 -5.55
C ARG A 143 -12.03 -22.53 -7.01
N CYS A 144 -11.09 -21.65 -7.32
CA CYS A 144 -10.86 -21.14 -8.66
C CYS A 144 -10.29 -22.24 -9.56
N HIS A 145 -11.19 -22.99 -10.20
CA HIS A 145 -10.89 -23.51 -11.53
C HIS A 145 -10.72 -22.28 -12.46
N PRO A 146 -9.72 -22.26 -13.34
CA PRO A 146 -9.09 -21.03 -13.85
C PRO A 146 -9.87 -20.10 -14.82
N ALA A 147 -11.19 -20.00 -14.66
CA ALA A 147 -12.07 -19.09 -15.39
C ALA A 147 -12.80 -18.05 -14.51
N ALA A 148 -12.60 -18.05 -13.18
CA ALA A 148 -13.40 -17.23 -12.27
C ALA A 148 -12.53 -16.48 -11.26
N LEU A 149 -11.97 -15.34 -11.66
CA LEU A 149 -11.73 -14.24 -10.74
C LEU A 149 -12.69 -13.12 -11.17
N PRO A 150 -13.41 -12.48 -10.23
CA PRO A 150 -14.39 -11.44 -10.55
C PRO A 150 -13.76 -10.25 -11.28
#